data_AF-A0A315ETE8-F1
#
_entry.id   AF-A0A315ETE8-F1
#
_cell.length_a   1.000
_cell.length_b   1.000
_cell.length_c   1.000
_cell.angle_alpha   90.00
_cell.angle_beta   90.00
_cell.angle_gamma   90.00
#
_symmetry.space_group_name_H-M   'P 1'
#
loop_
_entity.id
_entity.type
_entity.pdbx_description
1 polymer ?
#
loop_
_entity_poly.entity_id
_entity_poly.type
_entity_poly.pdbx_seq_one_letter_code
_entity_poly.pdbx_strand_id
1 'polypeptide(L)'
;MRTGFWFLVVGATAAAVHMAVFMLATPYMWPEVANAAGFCIAFVVSFAGHRFLSFSDAATSLWQSFRRFAATALAGFAANEVMFVALLRGLNLPDWLALFFALVFASAQTFLLSRFWAFRRAR
;
A
#
# COMPACT_ATOMS: atom_id res chain seq x y z
N MET A 1 -6.93 2.38 -21.21
CA MET A 1 -6.93 0.93 -20.87
C MET A 1 -5.55 0.43 -20.40
N ARG A 2 -4.43 0.82 -21.03
CA ARG A 2 -3.07 0.42 -20.59
C ARG A 2 -2.67 0.86 -19.17
N THR A 3 -3.11 2.03 -18.72
CA THR A 3 -2.74 2.60 -17.40
C THR A 3 -3.32 1.84 -16.21
N GLY A 4 -4.54 1.32 -16.31
CA GLY A 4 -5.17 0.54 -15.23
C GLY A 4 -4.53 -0.83 -15.02
N PHE A 5 -4.09 -1.48 -16.10
CA PHE A 5 -3.37 -2.75 -16.02
C PHE A 5 -2.02 -2.59 -15.30
N TRP A 6 -1.20 -1.62 -15.72
CA TRP A 6 0.07 -1.33 -15.04
C TRP A 6 -0.13 -0.87 -13.59
N PHE A 7 -1.22 -0.17 -13.30
CA PHE A 7 -1.55 0.20 -11.93
C PHE A 7 -1.79 -1.04 -11.06
N LEU A 8 -2.56 -2.01 -11.54
CA LEU A 8 -2.81 -3.27 -10.84
C LEU A 8 -1.53 -4.10 -10.68
N VAL A 9 -0.70 -4.18 -11.72
CA VAL A 9 0.57 -4.92 -11.68
C VAL A 9 1.51 -4.31 -10.64
N VAL A 10 1.74 -2.99 -10.68
CA VAL A 10 2.61 -2.31 -9.70
C VAL A 10 2.07 -2.46 -8.28
N GLY A 11 0.75 -2.33 -8.09
CA GLY A 11 0.12 -2.54 -6.78
C GLY A 11 0.29 -3.97 -6.25
N ALA A 12 0.08 -4.98 -7.11
CA ALA A 12 0.26 -6.38 -6.73
C ALA A 12 1.72 -6.69 -6.41
N THR A 13 2.68 -6.17 -7.20
CA THR A 13 4.11 -6.32 -6.91
C THR A 13 4.48 -5.67 -5.59
N ALA A 14 3.99 -4.46 -5.30
CA ALA A 14 4.24 -3.79 -4.03
C ALA A 14 3.68 -4.59 -2.83
N ALA A 15 2.47 -5.12 -2.94
CA ALA A 15 1.88 -5.97 -1.89
C ALA A 15 2.67 -7.26 -1.67
N ALA A 16 3.15 -7.91 -2.73
CA ALA A 16 3.99 -9.09 -2.63
C ALA A 16 5.34 -8.78 -1.96
N VAL A 17 5.97 -7.66 -2.31
CA VAL A 17 7.20 -7.19 -1.67
C VAL A 17 6.97 -6.87 -0.20
N HIS A 18 5.86 -6.21 0.15
CA HIS A 18 5.49 -5.93 1.54
C HIS A 18 5.43 -7.23 2.34
N MET A 19 4.67 -8.21 1.85
CA MET A 19 4.54 -9.51 2.50
C MET A 19 5.88 -10.21 2.66
N ALA A 20 6.71 -10.23 1.62
CA ALA A 20 8.02 -10.88 1.65
C ALA A 20 8.94 -10.23 2.70
N VAL A 21 9.04 -8.90 2.72
CA VAL A 21 9.85 -8.18 3.70
C VAL A 21 9.34 -8.42 5.12
N PHE A 22 8.02 -8.42 5.31
CA PHE A 22 7.43 -8.75 6.61
C PHE A 22 7.81 -10.17 7.07
N MET A 23 7.65 -11.19 6.23
CA MET A 23 8.00 -12.58 6.57
C MET A 23 9.48 -12.72 6.94
N LEU A 24 10.35 -11.98 6.26
CA LEU A 24 11.78 -11.99 6.53
C LEU A 24 12.16 -11.20 7.80
N ALA A 25 11.39 -10.17 8.16
CA ALA A 25 11.67 -9.29 9.29
C ALA A 25 11.04 -9.75 10.60
N THR A 26 9.82 -10.34 10.57
CA THR A 26 9.04 -10.74 11.75
C THR A 26 9.80 -11.66 12.74
N PRO A 27 10.76 -12.53 12.34
CA PRO A 27 11.54 -13.32 13.31
C PRO A 27 12.52 -12.48 14.15
N TYR A 28 12.89 -11.28 13.70
CA TYR A 28 13.97 -10.47 14.29
C TYR A 28 13.48 -9.21 15.00
N MET A 29 12.20 -8.85 14.85
CA MET A 29 11.62 -7.64 15.42
C MET A 29 10.13 -7.81 15.69
N TRP A 30 9.52 -6.86 16.39
CA TRP A 30 8.09 -6.91 16.63
C TRP A 30 7.29 -6.87 15.33
N PRO A 31 6.17 -7.62 15.22
CA PRO A 31 5.38 -7.69 14.00
C PRO A 31 4.95 -6.32 13.47
N GLU A 32 4.64 -5.37 14.36
CA GLU A 32 4.29 -3.99 14.03
C GLU A 32 5.46 -3.26 13.33
N VAL A 33 6.69 -3.46 13.82
CA VAL A 33 7.91 -2.89 13.24
C VAL A 33 8.25 -3.58 11.91
N ALA A 34 8.06 -4.90 11.82
CA ALA A 34 8.21 -5.65 10.58
C ALA A 34 7.19 -5.18 9.52
N ASN A 35 5.96 -4.85 9.93
CA ASN A 35 4.94 -4.31 9.03
C ASN A 35 5.33 -2.93 8.50
N ALA A 36 5.82 -2.04 9.36
CA ALA A 36 6.32 -0.74 8.96
C ALA A 36 7.53 -0.83 8.01
N ALA A 37 8.47 -1.75 8.27
CA ALA A 37 9.60 -2.02 7.38
C ALA A 37 9.13 -2.51 6.00
N GLY A 38 8.17 -3.46 5.98
CA GLY A 38 7.56 -3.94 4.75
C GLY A 38 6.89 -2.84 3.95
N PHE A 39 6.16 -1.94 4.62
CA PHE A 39 5.54 -0.78 3.99
C PHE A 39 6.57 0.16 3.36
N CYS A 40 7.66 0.49 4.06
CA CYS A 40 8.70 1.38 3.53
C CYS A 40 9.29 0.86 2.22
N ILE A 41 9.61 -0.45 2.15
CA ILE A 41 10.16 -1.05 0.93
C ILE A 41 9.10 -1.13 -0.17
N ALA A 42 7.88 -1.57 0.15
CA ALA A 42 6.78 -1.64 -0.79
C ALA A 42 6.40 -0.27 -1.37
N PHE A 43 6.47 0.79 -0.56
CA PHE A 43 6.25 2.17 -0.97
C PHE A 43 7.27 2.61 -2.02
N VAL A 44 8.56 2.34 -1.80
CA VAL A 44 9.62 2.68 -2.76
C VAL A 44 9.42 1.93 -4.08
N VAL A 45 9.12 0.62 -4.02
CA VAL A 45 8.83 -0.20 -5.21
C VAL A 45 7.61 0.33 -5.96
N SER A 46 6.53 0.67 -5.25
CA SER A 46 5.31 1.21 -5.84
C SER A 46 5.53 2.57 -6.49
N PHE A 47 6.23 3.48 -5.80
CA PHE A 47 6.54 4.82 -6.33
C PHE A 47 7.42 4.72 -7.59
N ALA A 48 8.47 3.89 -7.56
CA ALA A 48 9.32 3.65 -8.71
C ALA A 48 8.52 3.04 -9.88
N GLY A 49 7.72 2.01 -9.62
CA GLY A 49 6.89 1.36 -10.63
C GLY A 49 5.91 2.33 -11.30
N HIS A 50 5.18 3.12 -10.52
CA HIS A 50 4.29 4.13 -11.07
C HIS A 50 5.03 5.25 -11.81
N ARG A 51 6.21 5.66 -11.34
CA ARG A 51 7.00 6.70 -12.00
C ARG A 51 7.54 6.25 -13.35
N PHE A 52 8.08 5.04 -13.44
CA PHE A 52 8.70 4.51 -14.66
C PHE A 52 7.68 3.94 -15.66
N LEU A 53 6.56 3.40 -15.20
CA LEU A 53 5.58 2.70 -16.06
C LEU A 53 4.26 3.46 -16.23
N SER A 54 3.75 4.13 -15.18
CA SER A 54 2.43 4.77 -15.22
C SER A 54 2.47 6.27 -15.58
N PHE A 55 3.58 6.96 -15.29
CA PHE A 55 3.71 8.41 -15.44
C PHE A 55 5.03 8.84 -16.11
N SER A 56 5.55 8.04 -17.04
CA SER A 56 6.78 8.37 -17.79
C SER A 56 6.72 9.74 -18.48
N ASP A 57 5.53 10.19 -18.91
CA ASP A 57 5.30 11.45 -19.66
C ASP A 57 4.78 12.64 -18.82
N ALA A 58 4.74 12.54 -17.49
CA ALA A 58 4.17 13.60 -16.67
C ALA A 58 5.15 14.78 -16.48
N ALA A 59 4.87 15.93 -17.09
CA ALA A 59 5.60 17.22 -16.95
C ALA A 59 5.51 17.86 -15.54
N THR A 60 5.05 17.12 -14.53
CA THR A 60 4.92 17.56 -13.13
C THR A 60 6.19 17.31 -12.34
N SER A 61 6.55 18.19 -11.40
CA SER A 61 7.78 18.04 -10.60
C SER A 61 7.74 16.75 -9.76
N LEU A 62 8.88 16.05 -9.71
CA LEU A 62 9.06 14.82 -8.93
C LEU A 62 8.60 14.97 -7.48
N TRP A 63 8.91 16.12 -6.88
CA TRP A 63 8.60 16.42 -5.48
C TRP A 63 7.11 16.58 -5.20
N GLN A 64 6.36 17.16 -6.13
CA GLN A 64 4.92 17.36 -5.96
C GLN A 64 4.15 16.04 -6.06
N SER A 65 4.53 15.20 -7.04
CA SER A 65 3.95 13.85 -7.20
C SER A 65 4.33 12.94 -6.04
N PHE A 66 5.58 13.00 -5.57
CA PHE A 66 6.03 12.25 -4.40
C PHE A 66 5.24 12.62 -3.14
N ARG A 67 5.07 13.92 -2.82
CA ARG A 67 4.34 14.34 -1.61
C ARG A 67 2.89 13.89 -1.62
N ARG A 68 2.20 13.99 -2.76
CA ARG A 68 0.81 13.52 -2.88
C ARG A 68 0.72 12.00 -2.74
N PHE A 69 1.62 11.28 -3.40
CA PHE A 69 1.67 9.82 -3.31
C PHE A 69 2.01 9.34 -1.90
N ALA A 70 3.00 9.96 -1.25
CA ALA A 70 3.39 9.69 0.13
C ALA A 70 2.23 9.93 1.10
N ALA A 71 1.50 11.05 0.97
CA ALA A 71 0.35 11.33 1.82
C ALA A 71 -0.74 10.25 1.71
N THR A 72 -1.07 9.83 0.47
CA THR A 72 -2.04 8.76 0.25
C THR A 72 -1.55 7.41 0.77
N ALA A 73 -0.27 7.08 0.52
CA ALA A 73 0.31 5.82 0.99
C ALA A 73 0.40 5.74 2.51
N LEU A 74 0.77 6.83 3.18
CA LEU A 74 0.81 6.91 4.65
C LEU A 74 -0.59 6.77 5.26
N ALA A 75 -1.62 7.38 4.66
CA ALA A 75 -3.00 7.19 5.10
C ALA A 75 -3.45 5.73 4.93
N GLY A 76 -3.12 5.10 3.80
CA GLY A 76 -3.38 3.68 3.56
C GLY A 76 -2.62 2.77 4.54
N PHE A 77 -1.37 3.12 4.87
CA PHE A 77 -0.58 2.41 5.87
C PHE A 77 -1.15 2.54 7.26
N ALA A 78 -1.60 3.72 7.68
CA ALA A 78 -2.24 3.89 8.98
C ALA A 78 -3.47 2.99 9.12
N ALA A 79 -4.30 2.90 8.08
CA ALA A 79 -5.44 2.00 8.07
C ALA A 79 -5.03 0.50 8.06
N ASN A 80 -3.98 0.16 7.33
CA ASN A 80 -3.38 -1.17 7.33
C ASN A 80 -2.89 -1.54 8.73
N GLU A 81 -2.12 -0.67 9.39
CA GLU A 81 -1.55 -0.89 10.71
C GLU A 81 -2.63 -1.06 11.78
N VAL A 82 -3.67 -0.21 11.75
CA VAL A 82 -4.81 -0.34 12.68
C VAL A 82 -5.52 -1.68 12.49
N MET A 83 -5.79 -2.09 11.24
CA MET A 83 -6.39 -3.39 10.96
C MET A 83 -5.46 -4.53 11.40
N PHE A 84 -4.17 -4.43 11.08
CA PHE A 84 -3.17 -5.43 11.43
C PHE A 84 -3.11 -5.65 12.94
N VAL A 85 -2.99 -4.58 13.72
CA VAL A 85 -2.95 -4.65 15.19
C VAL A 85 -4.27 -5.18 15.76
N ALA A 86 -5.42 -4.78 15.21
CA ALA A 86 -6.72 -5.30 15.66
C ALA A 86 -6.85 -6.81 15.43
N LEU A 87 -6.38 -7.30 14.28
CA LEU A 87 -6.39 -8.74 13.95
C LEU A 87 -5.36 -9.52 14.77
N LEU A 88 -4.14 -8.99 14.89
CA LEU A 88 -3.03 -9.62 15.60
C LEU A 88 -3.27 -9.68 17.11
N ARG A 89 -3.65 -8.55 17.73
CA ARG A 89 -3.75 -8.41 19.19
C ARG A 89 -5.17 -8.62 19.70
N GLY A 90 -6.19 -8.23 18.91
CA GLY A 90 -7.59 -8.36 19.30
C GLY A 90 -8.16 -9.75 19.02
N LEU A 91 -7.84 -10.32 17.85
CA LEU A 91 -8.33 -11.65 17.44
C LEU A 91 -7.27 -12.76 17.57
N ASN A 92 -6.05 -12.44 18.02
CA ASN A 92 -4.94 -13.39 18.15
C ASN A 92 -4.68 -14.19 16.87
N LEU A 93 -4.88 -13.57 15.70
CA LEU A 93 -4.57 -14.21 14.43
C LEU A 93 -3.05 -14.37 14.26
N PRO A 94 -2.62 -15.40 13.51
CA PRO A 94 -1.24 -15.47 13.05
C PRO A 94 -0.85 -14.19 12.31
N ASP A 95 0.35 -13.72 12.56
CA ASP A 95 0.88 -12.45 12.07
C ASP A 95 0.81 -12.33 10.54
N TRP A 96 1.17 -13.37 9.81
CA TRP A 96 1.08 -13.42 8.35
C TRP A 96 -0.36 -13.28 7.83
N LEU A 97 -1.33 -13.86 8.54
CA LEU A 97 -2.73 -13.86 8.15
C LEU A 97 -3.37 -12.50 8.50
N ALA A 98 -3.01 -11.94 9.65
CA ALA A 98 -3.37 -10.58 10.03
C ALA A 98 -2.90 -9.56 8.99
N LEU A 99 -1.64 -9.67 8.53
CA LEU A 99 -1.10 -8.78 7.50
C LEU A 99 -1.82 -8.99 6.16
N PHE A 100 -2.08 -10.23 5.76
CA PHE A 100 -2.79 -10.53 4.52
C PHE A 100 -4.16 -9.83 4.47
N PHE A 101 -4.98 -9.97 5.53
CA PHE A 101 -6.27 -9.30 5.60
C PHE A 101 -6.14 -7.77 5.68
N ALA A 102 -5.14 -7.26 6.39
CA ALA A 102 -4.87 -5.82 6.45
C ALA A 102 -4.50 -5.24 5.08
N LEU A 103 -3.74 -5.96 4.25
CA LEU A 103 -3.39 -5.55 2.88
C LEU A 103 -4.61 -5.56 1.95
N VAL A 104 -5.44 -6.61 2.04
CA VAL A 104 -6.70 -6.69 1.28
C VAL A 104 -7.63 -5.55 1.67
N PHE A 105 -7.75 -5.27 2.96
CA PHE A 105 -8.57 -4.17 3.47
C PHE A 105 -8.05 -2.80 3.02
N ALA A 106 -6.76 -2.54 3.13
CA ALA A 106 -6.16 -1.28 2.66
C ALA A 106 -6.31 -1.09 1.14
N SER A 107 -6.21 -2.18 0.37
CA SER A 107 -6.44 -2.17 -1.08
C SER A 107 -7.92 -1.86 -1.41
N ALA A 108 -8.85 -2.50 -0.70
CA ALA A 108 -10.28 -2.26 -0.84
C ALA A 108 -10.65 -0.83 -0.46
N GLN A 109 -10.12 -0.28 0.64
CA GLN A 109 -10.31 1.12 1.01
C GLN A 109 -9.78 2.06 -0.06
N THR A 110 -8.57 1.83 -0.56
CA THR A 110 -7.99 2.65 -1.64
C THR A 110 -8.87 2.61 -2.90
N PHE A 111 -9.41 1.44 -3.24
CA PHE A 111 -10.36 1.28 -4.35
C PHE A 111 -11.70 1.98 -4.10
N LEU A 112 -12.28 1.86 -2.91
CA LEU A 112 -13.55 2.50 -2.57
C LEU A 112 -13.41 4.02 -2.49
N LEU A 113 -12.33 4.53 -1.89
CA LEU A 113 -12.03 5.95 -1.84
C LEU A 113 -11.79 6.52 -3.24
N SER A 114 -11.01 5.83 -4.09
CA SER A 114 -10.87 6.25 -5.48
C SER A 114 -12.21 6.15 -6.24
N ARG A 115 -13.06 5.16 -5.96
CA ARG A 115 -14.39 5.03 -6.57
C ARG A 115 -15.37 6.12 -6.13
N PHE A 116 -15.47 6.43 -4.84
CA PHE A 116 -16.44 7.38 -4.30
C PHE A 116 -15.96 8.83 -4.32
N TRP A 117 -14.65 9.08 -4.35
CA TRP A 117 -14.07 10.41 -4.42
C TRP A 117 -13.74 10.84 -5.86
N ALA A 118 -13.21 9.96 -6.71
CA ALA A 118 -12.87 10.29 -8.10
C ALA A 118 -14.06 10.17 -9.08
N PHE A 119 -15.13 9.44 -8.73
CA PHE A 119 -16.36 9.34 -9.55
C PHE A 119 -17.62 9.92 -8.90
N ARG A 120 -17.49 10.78 -7.89
CA ARG A 120 -18.55 11.77 -7.65
C ARG A 120 -18.57 12.72 -8.86
N ARG A 121 -19.38 12.39 -9.87
CA ARG A 121 -19.88 13.40 -10.80
C ARG A 121 -20.56 14.45 -9.94
N ALA A 122 -20.02 15.67 -9.95
CA ALA A 122 -20.76 16.83 -9.48
C ALA A 122 -22.14 16.77 -10.14
N ARG A 123 -23.18 16.67 -9.33
CA ARG A 123 -24.50 17.10 -9.76
C ARG A 123 -24.54 18.62 -9.62
#